data_AF-A0A2I2MAQ8-F1
#
_entry.id   AF-A0A2I2MAQ8-F1
#
_cell.length_a   1.000
_cell.length_b   1.000
_cell.length_c   1.000
_cell.angle_alpha   90.00
_cell.angle_beta   90.00
_cell.angle_gamma   90.00
#
_symmetry.space_group_name_H-M   'P 1'
#
loop_
_entity.id
_entity.type
_entity.pdbx_description
1 polymer ?
#
loop_
_entity_poly.entity_id
_entity_poly.type
_entity_poly.pdbx_seq_one_letter_code
_entity_poly.pdbx_strand_id
1 'polypeptide(L)'
;MNDLIQQANDFMITNPEYGYLLVAVVLLIFSLGSFKKYNWAISPGSSYQRFLYSTMGEKWFSIIMGCGFLIGSLGALGGFLLSK
;
A
#
# COMPACT_ATOMS: atom_id res chain seq x y z
N MET A 1 -0.70 28.37 -6.40
CA MET A 1 -0.18 26.98 -6.56
C MET A 1 0.97 26.73 -5.59
N ASN A 2 1.95 27.64 -5.51
CA ASN A 2 3.05 27.56 -4.53
C ASN A 2 2.55 27.58 -3.07
N ASP A 3 1.56 28.41 -2.76
CA ASP A 3 1.06 28.54 -1.38
C ASP A 3 0.36 27.28 -0.86
N LEU A 4 -0.32 26.52 -1.72
CA LEU A 4 -0.99 25.27 -1.33
C LEU A 4 0.00 24.14 -1.08
N ILE A 5 1.06 24.07 -1.89
CA ILE A 5 2.14 23.09 -1.69
C ILE A 5 2.90 23.40 -0.40
N GLN A 6 3.17 24.69 -0.15
CA GLN A 6 3.81 25.14 1.08
C GLN A 6 2.96 24.78 2.31
N GLN A 7 1.66 25.08 2.30
CA GLN A 7 0.74 24.73 3.39
C GLN A 7 0.64 23.23 3.64
N ALA A 8 0.60 22.43 2.57
CA ALA A 8 0.60 20.97 2.71
C ALA A 8 1.92 20.46 3.32
N ASN A 9 3.05 21.05 2.94
CA ASN A 9 4.35 20.70 3.49
C ASN A 9 4.43 21.06 4.99
N ASP A 10 4.02 22.27 5.35
CA ASP A 10 4.00 22.74 6.75
C ASP A 10 3.10 21.86 7.62
N PHE A 11 1.94 21.43 7.10
CA PHE A 11 1.05 20.48 7.78
C PHE A 11 1.75 19.13 8.04
N MET A 12 2.43 18.57 7.04
CA MET A 12 3.11 17.28 7.16
C MET A 12 4.31 17.34 8.11
N ILE A 13 5.02 18.47 8.16
CA ILE A 13 6.10 18.70 9.13
C ILE A 13 5.55 18.79 10.55
N THR A 14 4.40 19.46 10.72
CA THR A 14 3.77 19.64 12.03
C THR A 14 3.09 18.36 12.52
N ASN A 15 2.58 17.52 11.62
CA ASN A 15 1.82 16.31 11.94
C ASN A 15 2.43 15.09 11.20
N PRO A 16 3.67 14.68 11.55
CA PRO A 16 4.39 13.62 10.85
C PRO A 16 3.66 12.27 10.88
N GLU A 17 2.80 12.03 11.86
CA GLU A 17 1.99 10.83 11.99
C GLU A 17 1.05 10.59 10.80
N TYR A 18 0.59 11.65 10.14
CA TYR A 18 -0.27 11.54 8.96
C TYR A 18 0.46 10.88 7.77
N GLY A 19 1.80 10.84 7.80
CA GLY A 19 2.59 10.02 6.87
C GLY A 19 2.24 8.53 6.96
N TYR A 20 2.06 8.01 8.17
CA TYR A 20 1.62 6.62 8.37
C TYR A 20 0.21 6.39 7.84
N LEU A 21 -0.69 7.35 8.03
CA LEU A 21 -2.06 7.26 7.50
C LEU A 21 -2.07 7.22 5.97
N LEU A 22 -1.28 8.08 5.32
CA LEU A 22 -1.14 8.08 3.85
C LEU A 22 -0.64 6.72 3.33
N VAL A 23 0.41 6.18 3.95
CA VAL A 23 0.92 4.84 3.61
C VAL A 23 -0.14 3.77 3.83
N ALA A 24 -0.88 3.83 4.94
CA ALA A 24 -1.95 2.87 5.23
C ALA A 24 -3.03 2.85 4.14
N VAL A 25 -3.46 4.03 3.66
CA VAL A 25 -4.47 4.15 2.60
C VAL A 25 -3.94 3.61 1.27
N VAL A 26 -2.71 3.96 0.89
CA VAL A 26 -2.11 3.47 -0.37
C VAL A 26 -2.02 1.95 -0.35
N LEU A 27 -1.48 1.35 0.73
CA LEU A 27 -1.37 -0.10 0.85
C LEU A 27 -2.74 -0.79 0.86
N LEU A 28 -3.76 -0.16 1.45
CA LEU A 28 -5.13 -0.69 1.42
C LEU A 28 -5.68 -0.76 -0.01
N ILE A 29 -5.44 0.29 -0.82
CA ILE A 29 -5.84 0.31 -2.24
C ILE A 29 -5.17 -0.83 -3.01
N PHE A 30 -3.87 -1.04 -2.78
CA PHE A 30 -3.14 -2.16 -3.40
C PHE A 30 -3.65 -3.53 -2.93
N SER A 31 -4.02 -3.67 -1.65
CA SER A 31 -4.61 -4.89 -1.11
C SER A 31 -5.95 -5.21 -1.79
N LEU A 32 -6.85 -4.24 -1.85
CA LEU A 32 -8.15 -4.38 -2.51
C LEU A 32 -8.01 -4.65 -4.01
N GLY A 33 -7.11 -3.93 -4.69
CA GLY A 33 -6.80 -4.16 -6.10
C GLY A 33 -6.28 -5.59 -6.35
N SER A 34 -5.45 -6.09 -5.44
CA SER A 34 -4.91 -7.45 -5.51
C SER A 34 -6.02 -8.49 -5.34
N PHE A 35 -6.89 -8.37 -4.33
CA PHE A 35 -8.00 -9.30 -4.14
C PHE A 35 -9.02 -9.28 -5.28
N LYS A 36 -9.24 -8.11 -5.90
CA LYS A 36 -10.08 -7.98 -7.10
C LYS A 36 -9.38 -8.41 -8.39
N LYS A 37 -8.12 -8.83 -8.31
CA LYS A 37 -7.30 -9.28 -9.46
C LYS A 37 -7.18 -8.22 -10.55
N TYR A 38 -7.13 -6.95 -10.17
CA TYR A 38 -6.88 -5.91 -11.16
C TYR A 38 -5.46 -6.01 -11.70
N ASN A 39 -5.30 -6.02 -13.02
CA ASN A 39 -4.01 -6.21 -13.70
C ASN A 39 -2.91 -5.28 -13.17
N TRP A 40 -3.23 -4.03 -12.84
CA TRP A 40 -2.27 -3.06 -12.30
C TRP A 40 -1.75 -3.43 -10.89
N ALA A 41 -2.50 -4.24 -10.13
CA ALA A 41 -2.14 -4.66 -8.77
C ALA A 41 -1.43 -6.02 -8.74
N ILE A 42 -1.75 -6.91 -9.69
CA ILE A 42 -1.22 -8.29 -9.72
C ILE A 42 -0.16 -8.53 -10.82
N SER A 43 0.20 -7.50 -11.59
CA SER A 43 1.26 -7.60 -12.60
C SER A 43 2.62 -7.86 -11.93
N PRO A 44 3.30 -8.99 -12.23
CA PRO A 44 4.58 -9.31 -11.59
C PRO A 44 5.71 -8.42 -12.12
N GLY A 45 6.25 -7.58 -11.24
CA GLY A 45 7.30 -6.61 -11.55
C GLY A 45 8.72 -7.19 -11.53
N SER A 46 8.95 -8.32 -10.84
CA SER A 46 10.28 -8.94 -10.71
C SER A 46 10.33 -10.38 -11.21
N SER A 47 11.53 -10.88 -11.55
CA SER A 47 11.73 -12.28 -11.97
C SER A 47 11.23 -13.30 -10.93
N TYR A 48 11.39 -13.00 -9.64
CA TYR A 48 10.87 -13.83 -8.56
C TYR A 48 9.34 -13.82 -8.51
N GLN A 49 8.71 -12.65 -8.66
CA GLN A 49 7.25 -12.55 -8.72
C GLN A 49 6.68 -13.28 -9.94
N ARG A 50 7.37 -13.22 -11.09
CA ARG A 50 6.98 -13.98 -12.30
C ARG A 50 7.04 -15.48 -12.05
N PHE A 51 8.08 -15.96 -11.39
CA PHE A 51 8.21 -17.36 -10.99
C PHE A 51 7.10 -17.80 -10.02
N LEU A 52 6.79 -16.99 -9.02
CA LEU A 52 5.68 -17.27 -8.09
C LEU A 52 4.34 -17.28 -8.83
N TYR A 53 4.11 -16.31 -9.72
CA TYR A 53 2.90 -16.22 -10.52
C TYR A 53 2.73 -17.45 -11.42
N SER A 54 3.80 -17.88 -12.11
CA SER A 54 3.75 -19.07 -12.99
C SER A 54 3.56 -20.38 -12.22
N THR A 55 4.09 -20.46 -10.99
CA THR A 55 4.03 -21.69 -10.18
C THR A 55 2.72 -21.83 -9.43
N MET A 56 2.23 -20.75 -8.82
CA MET A 56 1.04 -20.77 -7.96
C MET A 56 -0.25 -20.42 -8.71
N GLY A 57 -0.12 -19.79 -9.87
CA GLY A 57 -1.23 -19.26 -10.64
C GLY A 57 -1.79 -17.95 -10.07
N GLU A 58 -2.55 -17.25 -10.91
CA GLU A 58 -3.08 -15.92 -10.63
C GLU A 58 -3.88 -15.84 -9.33
N LYS A 59 -4.75 -16.84 -9.07
CA LYS A 59 -5.65 -16.83 -7.90
C LYS A 59 -4.86 -16.78 -6.60
N TRP A 60 -3.85 -17.63 -6.44
CA TRP A 60 -3.06 -17.69 -5.21
C TRP A 60 -2.10 -16.50 -5.11
N PHE A 61 -1.50 -16.10 -6.23
CA PHE A 61 -0.64 -14.91 -6.27
C PHE A 61 -1.39 -13.64 -5.83
N SER A 62 -2.60 -13.44 -6.34
CA SER A 62 -3.51 -12.34 -5.97
C SER A 62 -3.82 -12.32 -4.47
N ILE A 63 -4.12 -13.49 -3.87
CA ILE A 63 -4.40 -13.60 -2.44
C ILE A 63 -3.17 -13.26 -1.60
N ILE A 64 -2.00 -13.81 -1.95
CA ILE A 64 -0.75 -13.57 -1.20
C ILE A 64 -0.38 -12.09 -1.23
N MET A 65 -0.43 -11.45 -2.41
CA MET A 65 -0.17 -10.01 -2.55
C MET A 65 -1.19 -9.19 -1.76
N GLY A 66 -2.47 -9.53 -1.87
CA GLY A 66 -3.55 -8.87 -1.13
C GLY A 66 -3.36 -8.92 0.38
N CYS A 67 -3.03 -10.10 0.91
CA CYS A 67 -2.72 -10.29 2.34
C CYS A 67 -1.46 -9.52 2.75
N GLY A 68 -0.38 -9.55 1.96
CA GLY A 68 0.85 -8.82 2.25
C GLY A 68 0.61 -7.31 2.36
N PHE A 69 -0.09 -6.73 1.38
CA PHE A 69 -0.47 -5.32 1.42
C PHE A 69 -1.44 -4.99 2.57
N LEU A 70 -2.35 -5.91 2.91
CA LEU A 70 -3.28 -5.72 4.03
C LEU A 70 -2.52 -5.64 5.37
N ILE A 71 -1.57 -6.55 5.60
CA ILE A 71 -0.72 -6.54 6.79
C ILE A 71 0.07 -5.23 6.87
N GLY A 72 0.65 -4.78 5.75
CA GLY A 72 1.35 -3.50 5.69
C GLY A 72 0.43 -2.31 6.00
N SER A 73 -0.80 -2.31 5.46
CA SER A 73 -1.80 -1.28 5.72
C SER A 73 -2.21 -1.24 7.20
N LEU A 74 -2.46 -2.39 7.82
CA LEU A 74 -2.77 -2.48 9.25
C LEU A 74 -1.59 -2.03 10.13
N GLY A 75 -0.36 -2.38 9.76
CA GLY A 75 0.84 -1.93 10.46
C GLY A 75 1.02 -0.42 10.40
N ALA A 76 0.84 0.19 9.22
CA ALA A 76 0.88 1.64 9.06
C ALA A 76 -0.26 2.34 9.81
N LEU A 77 -1.47 1.77 9.80
CA LEU A 77 -2.59 2.30 10.58
C LEU A 77 -2.31 2.24 12.09
N GLY A 78 -1.73 1.13 12.57
CA GLY A 78 -1.25 1.00 13.95
C GLY A 78 -0.20 2.06 14.28
N GLY A 79 0.76 2.30 13.37
CA GLY A 79 1.74 3.39 13.48
C GLY A 79 1.07 4.73 13.71
N PHE A 80 0.08 5.10 12.87
CA PHE A 80 -0.68 6.34 13.02
C PHE A 80 -1.42 6.45 14.36
N LEU A 81 -2.05 5.36 14.82
CA LEU A 81 -2.82 5.38 16.05
C LEU A 81 -1.96 5.45 17.32
N LEU A 82 -0.75 4.89 17.28
CA LEU A 82 0.19 4.84 18.40
C LEU A 82 1.15 6.04 18.42
N SER A 83 1.28 6.77 17.32
CA SER A 83 2.09 7.99 17.23
C SER A 83 1.33 9.28 17.54
N LYS A 84 0.04 9.18 17.92
CA LYS A 84 -0.77 10.29 18.45
C LYS A 84 -0.49 10.50 19.93
#